data_AF-A0A9D0C8S5-F1
#
_entry.id   AF-A0A9D0C8S5-F1
#
_cell.length_a   1.000
_cell.length_b   1.000
_cell.length_c   1.000
_cell.angle_alpha   90.00
_cell.angle_beta   90.00
_cell.angle_gamma   90.00
#
_symmetry.space_group_name_H-M   'P 1'
#
loop_
_entity.id
_entity.type
_entity.pdbx_description
1 polymer ?
#
loop_
_entity_poly.entity_id
_entity_poly.type
_entity_poly.pdbx_seq_one_letter_code
_entity_poly.pdbx_strand_id
1 'polypeptide(L)'
;TLAGQLAQLRLARKLGVRTAVGTGAGGVGILHGESMVEEMKLFLRAGYTLEETIRCASEHGARFFGMDGLGMLAPGRRATFLAVRGTVKQLPRKLSYLEDIYIDGRPSTAYRKV
;
A
#
# COMPACT_ATOMS: atom_id res chain seq x y z
N THR A 1 7.30 15.55 15.36
CA THR A 1 7.24 16.36 14.12
C THR A 1 7.32 15.45 12.91
N LEU A 2 6.91 15.90 11.72
CA LEU A 2 7.01 15.11 10.48
C LEU A 2 8.46 14.70 10.18
N ALA A 3 9.43 15.60 10.38
CA ALA A 3 10.84 15.30 10.17
C ALA A 3 11.32 14.14 11.07
N GLY A 4 10.88 14.10 12.33
CA GLY A 4 11.18 13.01 13.26
C GLY A 4 10.60 11.67 12.81
N GLN A 5 9.34 11.66 12.35
CA GLN A 5 8.70 10.44 11.83
C GLN A 5 9.42 9.90 10.59
N LEU A 6 9.80 10.77 9.65
CA LEU A 6 10.59 10.37 8.48
C LEU A 6 11.98 9.84 8.87
N ALA A 7 12.61 10.41 9.91
CA ALA A 7 13.88 9.91 10.42
C ALA A 7 13.74 8.51 11.07
N GLN A 8 12.65 8.26 11.79
CA GLN A 8 12.34 6.93 12.34
C GLN A 8 12.10 5.89 11.24
N LEU A 9 11.33 6.23 10.20
CA LEU A 9 11.13 5.34 9.05
C LEU A 9 12.44 5.02 8.32
N ARG A 10 13.31 6.02 8.12
CA ARG A 10 14.66 5.84 7.56
C ARG A 10 15.51 4.90 8.40
N LEU A 11 15.51 5.09 9.71
CA LEU A 11 16.26 4.24 10.64
C LEU A 11 15.73 2.79 10.60
N ALA A 12 14.41 2.60 10.64
CA ALA A 12 13.79 1.28 10.52
C ALA A 12 14.21 0.57 9.23
N ARG A 13 14.19 1.28 8.09
CA ARG A 13 14.69 0.76 6.81
C ARG A 13 16.16 0.34 6.89
N LYS A 14 17.02 1.22 7.42
CA LYS A 14 18.47 0.96 7.57
C LYS A 14 18.75 -0.26 8.44
N LEU A 15 17.93 -0.50 9.45
CA LEU A 15 18.04 -1.63 10.36
C LEU A 15 17.35 -2.91 9.85
N GLY A 16 16.71 -2.89 8.67
CA GLY A 16 15.99 -4.04 8.13
C GLY A 16 14.71 -4.39 8.89
N VAL A 17 14.17 -3.45 9.69
CA VAL A 17 12.91 -3.63 10.39
C VAL A 17 11.76 -3.62 9.38
N ARG A 18 10.89 -4.63 9.45
CA ARG A 18 9.69 -4.69 8.62
C ARG A 18 8.71 -3.62 9.07
N THR A 19 8.35 -2.74 8.16
CA THR A 19 7.33 -1.70 8.33
C THR A 19 6.11 -2.02 7.48
N ALA A 20 4.96 -1.45 7.88
CA ALA A 20 3.70 -1.53 7.15
C ALA A 20 3.16 -0.11 6.94
N VAL A 21 2.46 0.10 5.82
CA VAL A 21 1.79 1.39 5.54
C VAL A 21 0.50 1.48 6.34
N GLY A 22 0.31 2.57 7.07
CA GLY A 22 -0.90 2.85 7.84
C GLY A 22 -1.20 4.34 7.85
N THR A 23 -2.40 4.72 7.41
CA THR A 23 -2.73 6.13 7.12
C THR A 23 -3.40 6.86 8.27
N GLY A 24 -3.99 6.14 9.23
CA GLY A 24 -4.86 6.74 10.26
C GLY A 24 -6.21 7.24 9.71
N ALA A 25 -6.65 6.74 8.55
CA ALA A 25 -7.95 7.10 7.96
C ALA A 25 -9.10 6.96 8.98
N GLY A 26 -10.05 7.90 8.91
CA GLY A 26 -11.09 8.09 9.91
C GLY A 26 -10.73 9.09 11.01
N GLY A 27 -9.45 9.46 11.13
CA GLY A 27 -9.01 10.63 11.89
C GLY A 27 -9.42 11.95 11.23
N VAL A 28 -9.41 13.04 12.01
CA VAL A 28 -9.76 14.39 11.53
C VAL A 28 -8.84 14.77 10.36
N GLY A 29 -9.44 15.03 9.20
CA GLY A 29 -8.72 15.42 7.98
C GLY A 29 -8.04 14.27 7.22
N ILE A 30 -8.23 13.01 7.62
CA ILE A 30 -7.62 11.86 6.95
C ILE A 30 -8.69 11.06 6.20
N LEU A 31 -8.73 11.23 4.88
CA LEU A 31 -9.73 10.63 4.00
C LEU A 31 -9.45 9.14 3.74
N HIS A 32 -10.51 8.33 3.77
CA HIS A 32 -10.44 6.91 3.40
C HIS A 32 -10.06 6.76 1.92
N GLY A 33 -9.23 5.76 1.61
CA GLY A 33 -8.74 5.52 0.26
C GLY A 33 -7.62 6.47 -0.14
N GLU A 34 -7.90 7.77 -0.30
CA GLU A 34 -6.94 8.76 -0.82
C GLU A 34 -5.67 8.88 0.03
N SER A 35 -5.81 8.77 1.35
CA SER A 35 -4.67 8.84 2.29
C SER A 35 -3.63 7.74 2.07
N MET A 36 -3.96 6.62 1.41
CA MET A 36 -2.99 5.57 1.08
C MET A 36 -1.88 6.10 0.18
N VAL A 37 -2.23 6.91 -0.82
CA VAL A 37 -1.27 7.47 -1.76
C VAL A 37 -0.37 8.49 -1.06
N GLU A 38 -0.94 9.30 -0.17
CA GLU A 38 -0.16 10.27 0.61
C GLU A 38 0.83 9.59 1.56
N GLU A 39 0.40 8.54 2.26
CA GLU A 39 1.29 7.78 3.15
C GLU A 39 2.41 7.08 2.37
N MET A 40 2.10 6.50 1.20
CA MET A 40 3.13 5.94 0.32
C MET A 40 4.16 6.98 -0.14
N LYS A 41 3.73 8.23 -0.41
CA LYS A 41 4.68 9.32 -0.71
C LYS A 41 5.59 9.62 0.49
N LEU A 42 5.12 9.47 1.73
CA LEU A 42 5.95 9.64 2.93
C LEU A 42 7.00 8.54 3.06
N PHE A 43 6.67 7.29 2.75
CA PHE A 43 7.65 6.19 2.68
C PHE A 43 8.74 6.45 1.64
N LEU A 44 8.35 6.89 0.43
CA LEU A 44 9.30 7.28 -0.61
C LEU A 44 10.21 8.44 -0.14
N ARG A 45 9.64 9.47 0.51
CA ARG A 45 10.42 10.56 1.11
C ARG A 45 11.33 10.09 2.25
N ALA A 46 10.97 9.02 2.95
CA ALA A 46 11.81 8.33 3.93
C ALA A 46 12.85 7.40 3.28
N GLY A 47 13.01 7.42 1.95
CA GLY A 47 14.08 6.70 1.25
C GLY A 47 13.78 5.23 0.98
N TYR A 48 12.53 4.80 1.09
CA TYR A 48 12.09 3.51 0.56
C TYR A 48 12.02 3.56 -0.96
N THR A 49 12.32 2.45 -1.64
CA THR A 49 12.01 2.30 -3.07
C THR A 49 10.51 2.11 -3.27
N LEU A 50 10.06 2.20 -4.52
CA LEU A 50 8.67 1.94 -4.85
C LEU A 50 8.27 0.49 -4.52
N GLU A 51 9.13 -0.47 -4.84
CA GLU A 51 8.92 -1.89 -4.56
C GLU A 51 8.85 -2.16 -3.06
N GLU A 52 9.75 -1.55 -2.28
CA GLU A 52 9.72 -1.65 -0.82
C GLU A 52 8.43 -1.06 -0.25
N THR A 53 8.01 0.11 -0.76
CA THR A 53 6.77 0.78 -0.33
C THR A 53 5.54 -0.08 -0.66
N ILE A 54 5.46 -0.66 -1.86
CA ILE A 54 4.38 -1.57 -2.23
C ILE A 54 4.39 -2.82 -1.34
N ARG A 55 5.56 -3.38 -1.02
CA ARG A 55 5.67 -4.51 -0.09
C ARG A 55 5.19 -4.15 1.31
N CYS A 56 5.48 -2.94 1.78
CA CYS A 56 4.98 -2.41 3.06
C CYS A 56 3.45 -2.27 3.05
N ALA A 57 2.85 -1.87 1.93
CA ALA A 57 1.41 -1.73 1.74
C ALA A 57 0.67 -3.04 1.40
N SER A 58 1.38 -4.17 1.23
CA SER A 58 0.81 -5.44 0.81
C SER A 58 1.26 -6.58 1.73
N GLU A 59 2.28 -7.35 1.35
CA GLU A 59 2.77 -8.53 2.08
C GLU A 59 3.11 -8.23 3.55
N HIS A 60 3.78 -7.10 3.85
CA HIS A 60 4.10 -6.77 5.24
C HIS A 60 2.85 -6.40 6.04
N GLY A 61 1.91 -5.66 5.45
CA GLY A 61 0.63 -5.33 6.08
C GLY A 61 -0.18 -6.60 6.36
N ALA A 62 -0.31 -7.50 5.38
CA ALA A 62 -0.98 -8.78 5.56
C ALA A 62 -0.35 -9.61 6.69
N ARG A 63 0.99 -9.71 6.72
CA ARG A 63 1.72 -10.40 7.80
C ARG A 63 1.53 -9.75 9.16
N PHE A 64 1.52 -8.41 9.23
CA PHE A 64 1.32 -7.68 10.48
C PHE A 64 -0.02 -8.03 11.13
N PHE A 65 -1.06 -8.27 10.32
CA PHE A 65 -2.39 -8.67 10.79
C PHE A 65 -2.64 -10.18 10.79
N GLY A 66 -1.63 -11.02 10.52
CA GLY A 66 -1.81 -12.48 10.47
C GLY A 66 -2.73 -12.95 9.33
N MET A 67 -2.84 -12.19 8.25
CA MET A 67 -3.66 -12.52 7.08
C MET A 67 -2.86 -13.41 6.10
N ASP A 68 -2.83 -14.71 6.39
CA ASP A 68 -2.12 -15.68 5.56
C ASP A 68 -2.67 -15.75 4.13
N GLY A 69 -1.76 -15.91 3.17
CA GLY A 69 -2.09 -16.03 1.75
C GLY A 69 -2.49 -14.72 1.04
N LEU A 70 -2.52 -13.59 1.75
CA LEU A 70 -2.80 -12.25 1.19
C LEU A 70 -1.51 -11.44 0.96
N GLY A 71 -1.56 -10.49 0.02
CA GLY A 71 -0.51 -9.48 -0.19
C GLY A 71 0.60 -9.86 -1.17
N MET A 72 0.71 -11.13 -1.58
CA MET A 72 1.63 -11.56 -2.64
C MET A 72 0.86 -12.20 -3.79
N LEU A 73 1.13 -11.73 -5.01
CA LEU A 73 0.65 -12.34 -6.24
C LEU A 73 1.59 -13.47 -6.65
N ALA A 74 1.13 -14.71 -6.48
CA ALA A 74 1.84 -15.91 -6.90
C ALA A 74 0.84 -17.06 -7.17
N PRO A 75 1.19 -18.03 -8.04
CA PRO A 75 0.38 -19.23 -8.22
C PRO A 75 0.06 -19.92 -6.89
N GLY A 76 -1.18 -20.39 -6.73
CA GLY A 76 -1.66 -21.04 -5.50
C GLY A 76 -2.02 -20.09 -4.36
N ARG A 77 -1.89 -18.76 -4.53
CA ARG A 77 -2.34 -17.77 -3.54
C ARG A 77 -3.69 -17.16 -3.88
N ARG A 78 -4.29 -16.51 -2.88
CA ARG A 78 -5.57 -15.82 -3.01
C ARG A 78 -5.49 -14.73 -4.09
N ALA A 79 -6.40 -14.78 -5.05
CA ALA A 79 -6.46 -13.82 -6.15
C ALA A 79 -7.14 -12.51 -5.73
N THR A 80 -6.56 -11.82 -4.75
CA THR A 80 -7.02 -10.51 -4.27
C THR A 80 -5.98 -9.45 -4.61
N PHE A 81 -6.32 -8.55 -5.53
CA PHE A 81 -5.37 -7.56 -6.06
C PHE A 81 -6.09 -6.34 -6.64
N LEU A 82 -5.32 -5.26 -6.79
CA LEU A 82 -5.75 -4.04 -7.44
C LEU A 82 -5.24 -4.04 -8.89
N ALA A 83 -6.12 -3.74 -9.84
CA ALA A 83 -5.75 -3.55 -11.23
C ALA A 83 -5.62 -2.05 -11.50
N VAL A 84 -4.52 -1.64 -12.15
CA VAL A 84 -4.29 -0.26 -12.57
C VAL A 84 -3.83 -0.19 -14.02
N ARG A 85 -4.12 0.92 -14.70
CA ARG A 85 -3.59 1.21 -16.03
C ARG A 85 -2.39 2.14 -15.97
N GLY A 86 -1.26 1.67 -16.47
CA GLY A 86 -0.04 2.47 -16.62
C GLY A 86 1.22 1.65 -16.38
N THR A 87 2.33 2.35 -16.23
CA THR A 87 3.63 1.74 -15.91
C THR A 87 3.84 1.68 -14.40
N VAL A 88 4.80 0.84 -13.96
CA VAL A 88 5.16 0.69 -12.54
C VAL A 88 5.50 2.05 -11.90
N LYS A 89 6.24 2.92 -12.58
CA LYS A 89 6.59 4.26 -12.08
C LYS A 89 5.37 5.15 -11.80
N GLN A 90 4.23 4.89 -12.46
CA GLN A 90 2.99 5.64 -12.28
C GLN A 90 2.13 5.09 -11.14
N LEU A 91 2.47 3.93 -10.58
CA LEU A 91 1.64 3.18 -9.63
C LEU A 91 1.19 4.02 -8.43
N PRO A 92 2.03 4.80 -7.71
CA PRO A 92 1.57 5.62 -6.59
C PRO A 92 0.43 6.57 -6.96
N ARG A 93 0.52 7.22 -8.13
CA ARG A 93 -0.53 8.12 -8.62
C ARG A 93 -1.78 7.37 -9.09
N LYS A 94 -1.59 6.17 -9.64
CA LYS A 94 -2.67 5.36 -10.21
C LYS A 94 -3.49 4.61 -9.17
N LEU A 95 -3.00 4.48 -7.94
CA LEU A 95 -3.78 3.87 -6.84
C LEU A 95 -5.02 4.69 -6.45
N SER A 96 -5.06 5.99 -6.76
CA SER A 96 -6.29 6.81 -6.64
C SER A 96 -7.33 6.52 -7.73
N TYR A 97 -6.93 5.88 -8.84
CA TYR A 97 -7.78 5.61 -10.01
C TYR A 97 -7.53 4.19 -10.51
N LEU A 98 -8.09 3.23 -9.79
CA LEU A 98 -8.00 1.82 -10.14
C LEU A 98 -8.80 1.55 -11.43
N GLU A 99 -8.35 0.56 -12.18
CA GLU A 99 -9.18 0.00 -13.26
C GLU A 99 -10.22 -0.94 -12.65
N ASP A 100 -9.83 -1.73 -11.64
CA ASP A 100 -10.70 -2.68 -10.96
C ASP A 100 -10.09 -3.13 -9.63
N ILE A 101 -10.90 -3.77 -8.78
CA ILE A 101 -10.49 -4.44 -7.56
C ILE A 101 -10.96 -5.88 -7.64
N TYR A 102 -10.05 -6.85 -7.54
CA TYR A 102 -10.38 -8.26 -7.47
C TYR A 102 -10.29 -8.76 -6.04
N ILE A 103 -11.29 -9.52 -5.60
CA ILE A 103 -11.33 -10.22 -4.33
C ILE A 103 -11.68 -11.67 -4.62
N ASP A 104 -10.82 -12.61 -4.21
CA ASP A 104 -11.01 -14.05 -4.46
C ASP A 104 -11.23 -14.41 -5.93
N GLY A 105 -10.53 -13.71 -6.83
CA GLY A 105 -10.63 -13.93 -8.27
C GLY A 105 -11.90 -13.38 -8.91
N ARG A 106 -12.72 -12.63 -8.15
CA ARG A 106 -13.94 -11.99 -8.67
C ARG A 106 -13.80 -10.46 -8.62
N PRO A 107 -14.31 -9.72 -9.62
CA PRO A 107 -14.36 -8.27 -9.56
C PRO A 107 -15.25 -7.83 -8.40
N SER A 108 -14.83 -6.78 -7.69
CA SER A 108 -15.54 -6.21 -6.56
C SER A 108 -16.81 -5.52 -7.03
N THR A 109 -17.95 -5.88 -6.43
CA THR A 109 -19.24 -5.22 -6.72
C THR A 109 -19.35 -3.82 -6.08
N ALA A 110 -18.49 -3.52 -5.11
CA ALA A 110 -18.46 -2.25 -4.40
C ALA A 110 -17.63 -1.18 -5.12
N TYR A 111 -16.67 -1.58 -5.97
CA TYR A 111 -15.88 -0.64 -6.75
C TYR A 111 -16.58 -0.35 -8.07
N ARG A 112 -16.84 0.93 -8.34
CA ARG A 112 -17.28 1.40 -9.64
C ARG A 112 -16.31 2.46 -10.11
N LYS A 113 -15.76 2.25 -11.31
CA LYS A 113 -14.97 3.26 -12.00
C LYS A 113 -15.89 4.44 -12.32
N VAL A 114 -15.65 5.57 -11.66
CA VAL A 114 -16.30 6.87 -11.91
C VAL A 114 -15.53 7.65 -12.96
#